data_AF-A0A2N1R9R6-F1
#
_entry.id   AF-A0A2N1R9R6-F1
#
_cell.length_a   1.000
_cell.length_b   1.000
_cell.length_c   1.000
_cell.angle_alpha   90.00
_cell.angle_beta   90.00
_cell.angle_gamma   90.00
#
_symmetry.space_group_name_H-M   'P 1'
#
loop_
_entity.id
_entity.type
_entity.pdbx_description
1 polymer ?
#
loop_
_entity_poly.entity_id
_entity_poly.type
_entity_poly.pdbx_seq_one_letter_code
_entity_poly.pdbx_strand_id
1 'polypeptide(L)'
;MIFKAPIGTMHRLFHHVDRFRFRLEVQFDRKTVDRYVKAIREAGIPIEATYAEAPGRLEALFLPNLKARPSRDFLAPFVDEIRCLIAGDRDKKIQGMKPKTAWIGVRDRHGLAGKTSYTSFKRFVRDRGLSVAAIMPVQRVESEPGGEVQIDYGKMGTWLRIACRGGSGRLYAIISLTPDMFPVNLPPWPGSGDVS
;
A
#
# COMPACT_ATOMS: atom_id res chain seq x y z
N MET A 1 11.64 -2.20 -0.52
CA MET A 1 10.80 -2.01 -1.72
C MET A 1 10.05 -3.31 -1.94
N ILE A 2 8.72 -3.24 -1.98
CA ILE A 2 7.82 -4.38 -2.18
C ILE A 2 7.62 -4.49 -3.69
N PHE A 3 7.90 -5.66 -4.26
CA PHE A 3 7.64 -5.94 -5.67
C PHE A 3 6.12 -5.96 -5.88
N LYS A 4 5.62 -5.08 -6.75
CA LYS A 4 4.18 -4.85 -6.98
C LYS A 4 3.79 -5.09 -8.44
N ALA A 5 4.54 -5.92 -9.16
CA ALA A 5 4.13 -6.40 -10.47
C ALA A 5 3.32 -7.69 -10.26
N PRO A 6 2.06 -7.78 -10.73
CA PRO A 6 1.38 -9.06 -10.84
C PRO A 6 2.22 -10.01 -11.72
N ILE A 7 2.31 -11.28 -11.34
CA ILE A 7 3.07 -12.31 -12.10
C ILE A 7 2.61 -12.37 -13.56
N GLY A 8 1.31 -12.18 -13.84
CA GLY A 8 0.76 -12.12 -15.20
C GLY A 8 1.24 -10.93 -16.03
N THR A 9 1.71 -9.85 -15.41
CA THR A 9 2.33 -8.73 -16.10
C THR A 9 3.78 -9.03 -16.48
N MET A 10 4.49 -9.83 -15.68
CA MET A 10 5.85 -10.28 -15.99
C MET A 10 5.87 -11.30 -17.13
N HIS A 11 4.85 -12.15 -17.26
CA HIS A 11 4.72 -13.07 -18.39
C HIS A 11 4.70 -12.34 -19.75
N ARG A 12 4.01 -11.19 -19.84
CA ARG A 12 4.02 -10.34 -21.06
C ARG A 12 5.40 -9.77 -21.41
N LEU A 13 6.32 -9.65 -20.44
CA LEU A 13 7.71 -9.26 -20.66
C LEU A 13 8.49 -10.33 -21.46
N PHE A 14 8.09 -11.61 -21.35
CA PHE A 14 8.73 -12.71 -22.09
C PHE A 14 8.39 -12.68 -23.58
N HIS A 15 7.13 -12.40 -23.93
CA HIS A 15 6.66 -12.47 -25.31
C HIS A 15 6.85 -11.18 -26.12
N HIS A 16 7.07 -10.03 -25.46
CA HIS A 16 7.30 -8.78 -26.18
C HIS A 16 8.78 -8.55 -26.48
N VAL A 17 9.11 -8.62 -27.77
CA VAL A 17 10.42 -8.25 -28.33
C VAL A 17 10.74 -6.76 -28.10
N ASP A 18 9.73 -5.93 -27.85
CA ASP A 18 9.87 -4.49 -27.74
C ASP A 18 9.76 -3.98 -26.29
N ARG A 19 10.92 -3.83 -25.64
CA ARG A 19 11.06 -3.31 -24.27
C ARG A 19 10.43 -1.91 -24.10
N PHE A 20 10.30 -1.14 -25.18
CA PHE A 20 9.76 0.22 -25.14
C PHE A 20 8.25 0.22 -24.94
N ARG A 21 7.52 -0.69 -25.59
CA ARG A 21 6.07 -0.84 -25.45
C ARG A 21 5.66 -1.34 -24.07
N PHE A 22 6.37 -2.34 -23.55
CA PHE A 22 6.12 -2.86 -22.19
C PHE A 22 6.23 -1.79 -21.10
N ARG A 23 7.21 -0.87 -21.23
CA ARG A 23 7.38 0.26 -20.32
C ARG A 23 6.14 1.15 -20.27
N LEU A 24 5.54 1.44 -21.43
CA LEU A 24 4.36 2.29 -21.54
C LEU A 24 3.11 1.63 -20.93
N GLU A 25 2.97 0.31 -21.10
CA GLU A 25 1.84 -0.44 -20.58
C GLU A 25 1.91 -0.68 -19.07
N VAL A 26 3.11 -0.90 -18.54
CA VAL A 26 3.28 -1.39 -17.15
C VAL A 26 3.74 -0.30 -16.17
N GLN A 27 4.06 0.90 -16.66
CA GLN A 27 4.54 2.04 -15.85
C GLN A 27 5.78 1.71 -15.00
N PHE A 28 6.60 0.74 -15.40
CA PHE A 28 7.89 0.50 -14.75
C PHE A 28 8.99 1.37 -15.35
N ASP A 29 9.92 1.84 -14.50
CA ASP A 29 11.11 2.55 -14.96
C ASP A 29 12.01 1.65 -15.83
N ARG A 30 12.70 2.24 -16.82
CA ARG A 30 13.62 1.54 -17.73
C ARG A 30 14.65 0.69 -16.98
N LYS A 31 15.24 1.21 -15.91
CA LYS A 31 16.25 0.48 -15.10
C LYS A 31 15.67 -0.71 -14.37
N THR A 32 14.35 -0.74 -14.16
CA THR A 32 13.65 -1.86 -13.54
C THR A 32 13.41 -2.94 -14.59
N VAL A 33 12.93 -2.56 -15.77
CA VAL A 33 12.75 -3.47 -16.92
C VAL A 33 14.06 -4.13 -17.32
N ASP A 34 15.13 -3.36 -17.52
CA ASP A 34 16.44 -3.89 -17.92
C ASP A 34 17.02 -4.87 -16.87
N ARG A 35 16.75 -4.62 -15.59
CA ARG A 35 17.15 -5.51 -14.49
C ARG A 35 16.41 -6.84 -14.54
N TYR A 36 15.11 -6.82 -14.82
CA TYR A 36 14.33 -8.06 -14.95
C TYR A 36 14.75 -8.86 -16.17
N VAL A 37 14.94 -8.22 -17.32
CA VAL A 37 15.44 -8.89 -18.53
C VAL A 37 16.80 -9.54 -18.26
N LYS A 38 17.70 -8.84 -17.55
CA LYS A 38 19.00 -9.40 -17.16
C LYS A 38 18.84 -10.63 -16.25
N ALA A 39 18.05 -10.52 -15.18
CA ALA A 39 17.83 -11.61 -14.24
C ALA A 39 17.21 -12.86 -14.90
N ILE A 40 16.27 -12.65 -15.83
CA ILE A 40 15.61 -13.73 -16.59
C ILE A 40 16.61 -14.43 -17.53
N ARG A 41 17.48 -13.67 -18.20
CA ARG A 41 18.54 -14.23 -19.06
C ARG A 41 19.57 -15.02 -18.27
N GLU A 42 20.01 -14.49 -17.12
CA GLU A 42 20.95 -15.17 -16.22
C GLU A 42 20.37 -16.47 -15.65
N ALA A 43 19.06 -16.54 -15.48
CA ALA A 43 18.34 -17.73 -15.04
C ALA A 43 18.18 -18.81 -16.12
N GLY A 44 18.55 -18.52 -17.37
CA GLY A 44 18.40 -19.46 -18.49
C GLY A 44 16.95 -19.83 -18.78
N ILE A 45 15.97 -18.98 -18.43
CA ILE A 45 14.57 -19.26 -18.74
C ILE A 45 14.36 -19.01 -20.25
N PRO A 46 13.99 -20.05 -21.03
CA PRO A 46 13.74 -19.89 -22.46
C PRO A 46 12.57 -18.92 -22.70
N ILE A 47 12.66 -18.13 -23.76
CA ILE A 47 11.66 -17.13 -24.14
C ILE A 47 10.33 -17.81 -24.51
N GLU A 48 10.41 -19.08 -24.89
CA GLU A 48 9.35 -19.98 -25.31
C GLU A 48 8.65 -20.70 -24.14
N ALA A 49 9.04 -20.41 -22.90
CA ALA A 49 8.41 -21.00 -21.72
C ALA A 49 6.90 -20.71 -21.72
N THR A 50 6.10 -21.78 -21.61
CA THR A 50 4.65 -21.68 -21.64
C THR A 50 4.13 -20.90 -20.42
N TYR A 51 2.96 -20.24 -20.56
CA TYR A 51 2.30 -19.49 -19.46
C TYR A 51 2.16 -20.29 -18.16
N ALA A 52 2.02 -21.62 -18.26
CA ALA A 52 1.92 -22.52 -17.11
C ALA A 52 3.25 -22.69 -16.35
N GLU A 53 4.40 -22.59 -17.02
CA GLU A 53 5.72 -22.86 -16.44
C GLU A 53 6.44 -21.60 -15.95
N ALA A 54 6.11 -20.45 -16.55
CA ALA A 54 6.76 -19.18 -16.27
C ALA A 54 6.59 -18.70 -14.80
N PRO A 55 5.41 -18.81 -14.15
CA PRO A 55 5.22 -18.37 -12.77
C PRO A 55 6.17 -19.02 -11.76
N GLY A 56 6.31 -20.35 -11.80
CA GLY A 56 7.15 -21.08 -10.84
C GLY A 56 8.65 -20.78 -11.02
N ARG A 57 9.10 -20.58 -12.27
CA ARG A 57 10.48 -20.17 -12.56
C ARG A 57 10.75 -18.71 -12.19
N LEU A 58 9.76 -17.83 -12.32
CA LEU A 58 9.84 -16.42 -11.92
C LEU A 58 9.85 -16.25 -10.40
N GLU A 59 9.07 -17.03 -9.66
CA GLU A 59 9.08 -17.01 -8.20
C GLU A 59 10.48 -17.28 -7.63
N ALA A 60 11.23 -18.19 -8.24
CA ALA A 60 12.61 -18.49 -7.85
C ALA A 60 13.56 -17.30 -8.06
N LEU A 61 13.30 -16.43 -9.06
CA LEU A 61 14.11 -15.23 -9.32
C LEU A 61 13.75 -14.06 -8.41
N PHE A 62 12.49 -13.99 -8.01
CA PHE A 62 11.99 -12.97 -7.10
C PHE A 62 11.91 -13.51 -5.69
N LEU A 63 13.05 -13.99 -5.17
CA LEU A 63 13.19 -14.18 -3.74
C LEU A 63 12.78 -12.86 -3.06
N PRO A 64 11.86 -12.92 -2.07
CA PRO A 64 11.52 -11.73 -1.31
C PRO A 64 12.83 -11.15 -0.80
N ASN A 65 12.93 -9.82 -0.80
CA ASN A 65 14.14 -9.11 -0.40
C ASN A 65 14.41 -9.38 1.10
N LEU A 66 15.01 -10.53 1.38
CA LEU A 66 15.38 -11.11 2.67
C LEU A 66 16.69 -10.48 3.14
N LYS A 67 16.88 -9.17 2.89
CA LYS A 67 17.97 -8.44 3.54
C LYS A 67 17.86 -8.73 5.03
N ALA A 68 18.94 -9.27 5.61
CA ALA A 68 19.05 -9.53 7.03
C ALA A 68 18.63 -8.26 7.78
N ARG A 69 17.69 -8.40 8.71
CA ARG A 69 17.17 -7.29 9.51
C ARG A 69 17.64 -7.51 10.94
N PRO A 70 18.92 -7.21 11.24
CA PRO A 70 19.54 -7.57 12.52
C PRO A 70 18.76 -7.03 13.73
N SER A 71 18.11 -5.87 13.59
CA SER A 71 17.29 -5.29 14.67
C SER A 71 16.08 -6.13 15.08
N ARG A 72 15.62 -7.06 14.24
CA ARG A 72 14.51 -7.98 14.54
C ARG A 72 14.96 -9.27 15.19
N ASP A 73 16.22 -9.65 14.99
CA ASP A 73 16.76 -10.89 15.52
C ASP A 73 16.85 -10.83 17.05
N PHE A 74 17.04 -9.63 17.62
CA PHE A 74 16.91 -9.39 19.06
C PHE A 74 15.53 -9.71 19.65
N LEU A 75 14.48 -9.76 18.83
CA LEU A 75 13.11 -10.10 19.27
C LEU A 75 12.78 -11.58 19.10
N ALA A 76 13.57 -12.33 18.32
CA ALA A 76 13.32 -13.73 18.03
C ALA A 76 13.30 -14.64 19.27
N PRO A 77 14.16 -14.45 20.29
CA PRO A 77 14.11 -15.26 21.51
C PRO A 77 12.84 -15.06 22.34
N PHE A 78 12.16 -13.92 22.18
CA PHE A 78 11.03 -13.52 23.03
C PHE A 78 9.67 -13.71 22.34
N VAL A 79 9.60 -14.50 21.26
CA VAL A 79 8.36 -14.70 20.47
C VAL A 79 7.21 -15.17 21.34
N ASP A 80 7.45 -16.19 22.17
CA ASP A 80 6.39 -16.81 22.96
C ASP A 80 5.91 -15.89 24.08
N GLU A 81 6.83 -15.14 24.70
CA GLU A 81 6.49 -14.11 25.68
C GLU A 81 5.65 -12.99 25.02
N ILE A 82 6.10 -12.48 23.87
CA ILE A 82 5.38 -11.43 23.13
C ILE A 82 3.98 -11.93 22.73
N ARG A 83 3.85 -13.18 22.29
CA ARG A 83 2.55 -13.79 21.97
C ARG A 83 1.66 -13.86 23.20
N CYS A 84 2.18 -14.37 24.31
CA CYS A 84 1.45 -14.50 25.56
C CYS A 84 0.97 -13.15 26.10
N LEU A 85 1.81 -12.11 26.02
CA LEU A 85 1.42 -10.76 26.43
C LEU A 85 0.34 -10.17 25.52
N ILE A 86 0.46 -10.32 24.20
CA ILE A 86 -0.49 -9.70 23.26
C ILE A 86 -1.83 -10.45 23.25
N ALA A 87 -1.80 -11.77 23.09
CA ALA A 87 -3.01 -12.60 23.01
C ALA A 87 -3.65 -12.85 24.38
N GLY A 88 -2.85 -12.78 25.45
CA GLY A 88 -3.24 -13.31 26.75
C GLY A 88 -3.11 -14.83 26.79
N ASP A 89 -3.19 -15.37 28.00
CA ASP A 89 -3.18 -16.80 28.27
C ASP A 89 -4.20 -17.05 29.38
N ARG A 90 -5.29 -17.76 29.05
CA ARG A 90 -6.38 -18.05 30.00
C ARG A 90 -5.90 -19.01 31.09
N ASP A 91 -5.04 -19.96 30.75
CA ASP A 91 -4.54 -20.98 31.68
C ASP A 91 -3.61 -20.36 32.72
N LYS A 92 -2.83 -19.34 32.30
CA LYS A 92 -1.96 -18.57 33.19
C LYS A 92 -2.62 -17.34 33.82
N LYS A 93 -3.92 -17.12 33.59
CA LYS A 93 -4.67 -15.93 34.02
C LYS A 93 -4.03 -14.61 33.58
N ILE A 94 -3.38 -14.61 32.42
CA ILE A 94 -2.75 -13.42 31.84
C ILE A 94 -3.76 -12.78 30.89
N GLN A 95 -4.23 -11.59 31.22
CA GLN A 95 -5.06 -10.80 30.31
C GLN A 95 -4.18 -10.24 29.18
N GLY A 96 -4.64 -10.42 27.93
CA GLY A 96 -3.98 -9.86 26.76
C GLY A 96 -3.92 -8.33 26.83
N MET A 97 -2.77 -7.77 26.43
CA MET A 97 -2.54 -6.33 26.43
C MET A 97 -2.25 -5.80 25.03
N LYS A 98 -2.39 -4.48 24.88
CA LYS A 98 -2.08 -3.80 23.62
C LYS A 98 -0.60 -4.04 23.24
N PRO A 99 -0.28 -4.22 21.93
CA PRO A 99 1.10 -4.41 21.47
C PRO A 99 2.06 -3.31 21.94
N LYS A 100 1.58 -2.07 22.11
CA LYS A 100 2.39 -0.97 22.66
C LYS A 100 2.82 -1.22 24.11
N THR A 101 1.93 -1.75 24.94
CA THR A 101 2.22 -2.07 26.35
C THR A 101 3.13 -3.29 26.45
N ALA A 102 2.86 -4.32 25.65
CA ALA A 102 3.74 -5.50 25.56
C ALA A 102 5.16 -5.10 25.14
N TRP A 103 5.31 -4.19 24.17
CA TRP A 103 6.60 -3.65 23.78
C TRP A 103 7.35 -2.98 24.94
N ILE A 104 6.69 -2.12 25.71
CA ILE A 104 7.33 -1.43 26.85
C ILE A 104 7.83 -2.47 27.87
N GLY A 105 6.98 -3.44 28.23
CA GLY A 105 7.36 -4.48 29.18
C GLY A 105 8.51 -5.38 28.71
N VAL A 106 8.49 -5.81 27.45
CA VAL A 106 9.57 -6.64 26.87
C VAL A 106 10.85 -5.83 26.70
N ARG A 107 10.75 -4.56 26.28
CA ARG A 107 11.89 -3.66 26.13
C ARG A 107 12.61 -3.45 27.46
N ASP A 108 11.85 -3.15 28.51
CA ASP A 108 12.40 -2.78 29.81
C ASP A 108 12.93 -4.01 30.55
N ARG A 109 12.22 -5.15 30.50
CA ARG A 109 12.69 -6.40 31.13
C ARG A 109 13.97 -6.95 30.51
N HIS A 110 14.13 -6.83 29.19
CA HIS A 110 15.25 -7.45 28.45
C HIS A 110 16.30 -6.45 27.96
N GLY A 111 16.22 -5.18 28.39
CA GLY A 111 17.19 -4.15 28.03
C GLY A 111 17.32 -3.96 26.50
N LEU A 112 16.19 -3.94 25.79
CA LEU A 112 16.16 -3.79 24.33
C LEU A 112 16.22 -2.33 23.86
N ALA A 113 16.24 -1.38 24.79
CA ALA A 113 16.48 0.02 24.49
C ALA A 113 17.81 0.18 23.72
N GLY A 114 17.76 0.88 22.59
CA GLY A 114 18.93 1.05 21.71
C GLY A 114 19.24 -0.13 20.77
N LYS A 115 18.80 -1.36 21.09
CA LYS A 115 19.01 -2.56 20.24
C LYS A 115 17.93 -2.71 19.18
N THR A 116 16.69 -2.39 19.54
CA THR A 116 15.55 -2.41 18.62
C THR A 116 14.55 -1.32 18.96
N SER A 117 13.67 -1.02 18.01
CA SER A 117 12.72 0.08 18.10
C SER A 117 11.28 -0.43 18.09
N TYR A 118 10.35 0.42 18.53
CA TYR A 118 8.93 0.10 18.46
C TYR A 118 8.45 -0.18 17.03
N THR A 119 9.04 0.47 16.02
CA THR A 119 8.69 0.20 14.62
C THR A 119 9.18 -1.16 14.16
N SER A 120 10.37 -1.59 14.58
CA SER A 120 10.86 -2.95 14.36
C SER A 120 9.98 -3.99 15.06
N PHE A 121 9.59 -3.73 16.31
CA PHE A 121 8.66 -4.56 17.07
C PHE A 121 7.30 -4.71 16.38
N LYS A 122 6.64 -3.61 15.98
CA LYS A 122 5.36 -3.68 15.27
C LYS A 122 5.44 -4.52 14.01
N ARG A 123 6.51 -4.34 13.24
CA ARG A 123 6.70 -5.14 12.02
C ARG A 123 6.95 -6.61 12.36
N PHE A 124 7.71 -6.91 13.40
CA PHE A 124 7.95 -8.27 13.86
C PHE A 124 6.64 -8.97 14.27
N VAL A 125 5.82 -8.31 15.11
CA VAL A 125 4.50 -8.80 15.52
C VAL A 125 3.60 -9.08 14.32
N ARG A 126 3.56 -8.17 13.34
CA ARG A 126 2.75 -8.33 12.12
C ARG A 126 3.26 -9.45 11.23
N ASP A 127 4.56 -9.48 10.95
CA ASP A 127 5.18 -10.46 10.05
C ASP A 127 5.05 -11.90 10.62
N ARG A 128 4.94 -12.05 11.95
CA ARG A 128 4.74 -13.33 12.66
C ARG A 128 3.28 -13.61 13.04
N GLY A 129 2.34 -12.75 12.66
CA GLY A 129 0.92 -12.92 12.98
C GLY A 129 0.60 -12.97 14.49
N LEU A 130 1.42 -12.33 15.33
CA LEU A 130 1.30 -12.41 16.80
C LEU A 130 0.17 -11.53 17.36
N SER A 131 -0.38 -10.62 16.55
CA SER A 131 -1.58 -9.87 16.90
C SER A 131 -2.77 -10.43 16.13
N VAL A 132 -3.80 -10.85 16.85
CA VAL A 132 -5.13 -11.07 16.25
C VAL A 132 -5.67 -9.69 15.92
N ALA A 133 -5.59 -9.27 14.65
CA ALA A 133 -6.33 -8.11 14.22
C ALA A 133 -7.82 -8.49 14.36
N ALA A 134 -8.54 -7.82 15.25
CA ALA A 134 -9.98 -7.88 15.21
C ALA A 134 -10.39 -7.37 13.83
N ILE A 135 -10.85 -8.27 12.97
CA ILE A 135 -11.54 -7.90 11.74
C ILE A 135 -12.83 -7.26 12.25
N MET A 136 -12.79 -5.95 12.49
CA MET A 136 -14.01 -5.21 12.64
C MET A 136 -14.63 -5.14 11.26
N PRO A 137 -15.78 -5.80 11.01
CA PRO A 137 -16.50 -5.54 9.79
C PRO A 137 -16.79 -4.04 9.78
N VAL A 138 -16.33 -3.35 8.74
CA VAL A 138 -16.76 -1.98 8.49
C VAL A 138 -18.26 -2.08 8.26
N GLN A 139 -19.05 -1.62 9.24
CA GLN A 139 -20.49 -1.58 9.09
C GLN A 139 -20.79 -0.50 8.04
N ARG A 140 -21.14 -0.95 6.83
CA ARG A 140 -21.59 -0.06 5.77
C ARG A 140 -23.01 0.38 6.14
N VAL A 141 -23.17 1.64 6.51
CA VAL A 141 -24.49 2.27 6.61
C VAL A 141 -24.90 2.58 5.18
N GLU A 142 -25.93 1.91 4.69
CA GLU A 142 -26.50 2.20 3.36
C GLU A 142 -27.49 3.36 3.52
N SER A 143 -27.10 4.53 3.04
CA SER A 143 -27.97 5.70 2.93
C SER A 143 -28.51 5.80 1.52
N GLU A 144 -29.78 6.20 1.36
CA GLU A 144 -30.37 6.38 0.03
C GLU A 144 -29.61 7.46 -0.77
N PRO A 145 -29.39 7.27 -2.07
CA PRO A 145 -28.77 8.29 -2.93
C PRO A 145 -29.52 9.63 -2.82
N GLY A 146 -28.82 10.68 -2.40
CA GLY A 146 -29.40 12.02 -2.20
C GLY A 146 -30.00 12.28 -0.81
N GLY A 147 -30.03 11.29 0.09
CA GLY A 147 -30.49 11.46 1.48
C GLY A 147 -29.47 12.19 2.38
N GLU A 148 -28.21 12.24 1.97
CA GLU A 148 -27.13 12.91 2.70
C GLU A 148 -26.30 13.79 1.76
N VAL A 149 -25.96 15.00 2.21
CA VAL A 149 -25.08 15.93 1.49
C VAL A 149 -23.65 15.74 1.99
N GLN A 150 -22.74 15.36 1.09
CA GLN A 150 -21.32 15.30 1.41
C GLN A 150 -20.70 16.70 1.30
N ILE A 151 -20.21 17.21 2.44
CA ILE A 151 -19.49 18.48 2.51
C ILE A 151 -18.01 18.17 2.75
N ASP A 152 -17.21 18.32 1.70
CA ASP A 152 -15.75 18.22 1.80
C ASP A 152 -15.13 19.61 1.82
N TYR A 153 -14.05 19.79 2.57
CA TYR A 153 -13.25 21.00 2.51
C TYR A 153 -11.77 20.68 2.39
N GLY A 154 -11.08 21.44 1.55
CA GLY A 154 -9.68 21.22 1.22
C GLY A 154 -8.90 22.52 1.11
N LYS A 155 -7.64 22.50 1.55
CA LYS A 155 -6.73 23.62 1.34
C LYS A 155 -6.35 23.67 -0.14
N MET A 156 -6.77 24.72 -0.83
CA MET A 156 -6.53 24.89 -2.27
C MET A 156 -5.22 25.65 -2.58
N GLY A 157 -4.64 26.32 -1.59
CA GLY A 157 -3.36 26.99 -1.76
C GLY A 157 -3.10 28.08 -0.73
N THR A 158 -2.15 28.94 -1.06
CA THR A 158 -1.86 30.16 -0.30
C THR A 158 -1.92 31.35 -1.22
N TRP A 159 -2.71 32.37 -0.87
CA TRP A 159 -2.72 33.64 -1.59
C TRP A 159 -1.72 34.60 -0.96
N LEU A 160 -0.89 35.22 -1.80
CA LEU A 160 0.08 36.24 -1.38
C LEU A 160 -0.60 37.61 -1.31
N ARG A 161 -0.63 38.22 -0.11
CA ARG A 161 -1.09 39.61 0.03
C ARG A 161 0.06 40.55 -0.36
N ILE A 162 0.02 41.08 -1.59
CA ILE A 162 0.96 42.14 -2.01
C ILE A 162 0.44 43.48 -1.52
N ALA A 163 0.65 43.79 -0.24
CA ALA A 163 0.57 45.15 0.30
C ALA A 163 1.32 45.21 1.63
N CYS A 164 2.48 45.89 1.64
CA CYS A 164 3.37 46.41 2.69
C CYS A 164 3.63 45.65 4.02
N ARG A 165 2.88 44.59 4.35
CA ARG A 165 3.11 43.67 5.47
C ARG A 165 2.95 42.26 4.94
N GLY A 166 4.06 41.68 4.48
CA GLY A 166 4.10 40.37 3.84
C GLY A 166 3.44 39.29 4.68
N GLY A 167 2.22 38.92 4.29
CA GLY A 167 1.46 37.84 4.89
C GLY A 167 0.90 36.93 3.79
N SER A 168 1.00 35.62 3.99
CA SER A 168 0.34 34.63 3.14
C SER A 168 -0.96 34.18 3.80
N GLY A 169 -2.08 34.33 3.10
CA GLY A 169 -3.37 33.77 3.51
C GLY A 169 -3.49 32.33 3.01
N ARG A 170 -4.19 31.46 3.74
CA ARG A 170 -4.53 30.11 3.25
C ARG A 170 -5.90 30.16 2.60
N LEU A 171 -6.01 29.64 1.39
CA LEU A 171 -7.27 29.48 0.68
C LEU A 171 -7.80 28.07 0.95
N TYR A 172 -9.07 27.99 1.33
CA TYR A 172 -9.81 26.74 1.45
C TYR A 172 -10.99 26.79 0.50
N ALA A 173 -11.28 25.67 -0.16
CA ALA A 173 -12.53 25.50 -0.87
C ALA A 173 -13.40 24.52 -0.10
N ILE A 174 -14.70 24.78 -0.13
CA ILE A 174 -15.74 23.88 0.35
C ILE A 174 -16.44 23.35 -0.90
N ILE A 175 -16.56 22.04 -1.01
CA ILE A 175 -17.25 21.36 -2.09
C ILE A 175 -18.45 20.66 -1.46
N SER A 176 -19.64 21.08 -1.87
CA SER A 176 -20.89 20.41 -1.54
C SER A 176 -21.46 19.80 -2.81
N LEU A 177 -21.74 18.50 -2.80
CA LEU A 177 -22.47 17.84 -3.87
C LEU A 177 -23.94 17.74 -3.45
N THR A 178 -24.78 18.59 -4.05
CA THR A 178 -26.24 18.49 -3.92
C THR A 178 -26.82 17.74 -5.12
N PRO A 179 -27.89 16.95 -4.93
CA PRO A 179 -28.50 16.15 -6.00
C PRO A 179 -29.16 16.99 -7.11
N ASP A 180 -29.34 18.29 -6.91
CA ASP A 180 -30.20 19.16 -7.74
C ASP A 180 -29.48 19.85 -8.91
N MET A 181 -28.19 19.56 -9.14
CA MET A 181 -27.33 20.28 -10.10
C MET A 181 -27.20 19.64 -11.49
N PHE A 182 -28.21 18.89 -11.94
CA PHE A 182 -28.38 18.61 -13.37
C PHE A 182 -29.58 19.39 -13.91
N PRO A 183 -29.40 20.60 -14.49
CA PRO A 183 -30.43 21.16 -15.32
C PRO A 183 -30.56 20.29 -16.58
N VAL A 184 -31.69 19.59 -16.66
CA VAL A 184 -32.19 18.91 -17.87
C VAL A 184 -32.55 20.00 -18.88
N ASN A 185 -31.56 20.51 -19.62
CA ASN A 185 -31.69 21.16 -20.93
C ASN A 185 -30.34 21.77 -21.32
N LEU A 186 -29.47 20.95 -21.92
CA LEU A 186 -28.44 21.49 -22.80
C LEU A 186 -29.08 21.75 -24.17
N PRO A 187 -28.89 22.93 -24.78
CA PRO A 187 -29.34 23.16 -26.15
C PRO A 187 -28.65 22.17 -27.11
N PRO A 188 -29.31 21.76 -28.20
CA PRO A 188 -28.71 20.85 -29.17
C PRO A 188 -27.43 21.46 -29.75
N TRP A 189 -26.43 20.60 -29.90
CA TRP A 189 -25.13 20.93 -30.47
C TRP A 189 -25.29 21.45 -31.91
N PRO A 190 -24.75 22.63 -32.27
CA PRO A 190 -24.79 23.12 -33.64
C PRO A 190 -23.75 22.35 -34.45
N GLY A 191 -24.18 21.33 -35.21
CA GLY A 191 -23.26 20.56 -36.05
C GLY A 191 -23.77 19.27 -36.67
N SER A 192 -25.01 18.85 -36.44
CA SER A 192 -25.63 17.78 -37.22
C SER A 192 -26.46 18.38 -38.36
N GLY A 193 -25.76 18.83 -39.40
CA GLY A 193 -26.37 19.07 -40.70
C GLY A 193 -26.64 17.73 -41.38
N ASP A 194 -27.91 17.49 -41.69
CA ASP A 194 -28.35 16.37 -42.52
C ASP A 194 -27.63 16.37 -43.87
N VAL A 195 -27.03 15.23 -44.22
CA VAL A 195 -26.65 14.93 -45.59
C VAL A 195 -27.86 14.24 -46.23
N SER A 196 -28.60 15.00 -47.03
CA SER A 196 -29.54 14.47 -48.03
C SER A 196 -28.81 14.12 -49.31
#